data_AF-A0A1T4X637-F1
#
_entry.id   AF-A0A1T4X637-F1
#
_cell.length_a   1.000
_cell.length_b   1.000
_cell.length_c   1.000
_cell.angle_alpha   90.00
_cell.angle_beta   90.00
_cell.angle_gamma   90.00
#
_symmetry.space_group_name_H-M   'P 1'
#
loop_
_entity.id
_entity.type
_entity.pdbx_description
1 polymer ?
#
loop_
_entity_poly.entity_id
_entity_poly.type
_entity_poly.pdbx_seq_one_letter_code
_entity_poly.pdbx_strand_id
1 'polypeptide(L)'
;MHRRARSILRGEQGLSMILVLCIGALFVALSAALVYAASVLTANANRQLLEQEAYQLATSFSDVLEAELNKKDSSFAKFVNEQFMFSQSYGKDIYDLESQPKEFAWKPKGSQPDGGAEAITVTLRRRPGDGADKLNQTVNSTNATDLRNLLDTLEGEDRKGMAIVDLQLDITVTVTKNGESFAFTRTYDRTVKYSSSDKSTSKVYYTVNGGTTEYYREDALTFVAAGQEKLEIKDDNINSNRLTFHCDTSQQPDSITYTRGAKQSTGTTQE
;
A
#
# COMPACT_ATOMS: atom_id res chain seq x y z
N MET A 1 27.94 68.24 -64.93
CA MET A 1 28.50 67.21 -64.04
C MET A 1 27.49 66.07 -63.82
N HIS A 2 27.20 65.30 -64.87
CA HIS A 2 26.05 64.38 -64.94
C HIS A 2 26.49 62.91 -65.12
N ARG A 3 27.51 62.47 -64.38
CA ARG A 3 27.97 61.05 -64.39
C ARG A 3 28.49 60.64 -63.01
N ARG A 4 27.67 60.75 -61.96
CA ARG A 4 27.98 60.15 -60.65
C ARG A 4 26.77 59.72 -59.82
N ALA A 5 25.57 59.71 -60.42
CA ALA A 5 24.34 59.23 -59.77
C ALA A 5 23.81 57.90 -60.35
N ARG A 6 24.49 57.30 -61.34
CA ARG A 6 24.08 56.04 -61.97
C ARG A 6 24.83 54.80 -61.47
N SER A 7 25.75 54.94 -60.52
CA SER A 7 26.53 53.81 -59.96
C SER A 7 26.04 53.32 -58.59
N ILE A 8 25.05 53.97 -57.98
CA ILE A 8 24.50 53.53 -56.68
C ILE A 8 23.31 52.58 -56.88
N LEU A 9 22.48 52.80 -57.91
CA LEU A 9 21.29 51.97 -58.20
C LEU A 9 21.58 50.61 -58.87
N ARG A 10 22.82 50.34 -59.32
CA ARG A 10 23.19 49.07 -59.98
C ARG A 10 23.87 48.06 -59.06
N GLY A 11 24.25 48.48 -57.85
CA GLY A 11 24.70 47.60 -56.75
C GLY A 11 23.58 47.21 -55.79
N GLU A 12 22.48 47.97 -55.74
CA GLU A 12 21.32 47.72 -54.87
C GLU A 12 20.41 46.57 -55.36
N GLN A 13 20.30 46.33 -56.67
CA GLN A 13 19.43 45.27 -57.19
C GLN A 13 19.93 43.85 -56.84
N GLY A 14 21.25 43.62 -56.84
CA GLY A 14 21.83 42.33 -56.45
C GLY A 14 21.74 42.08 -54.94
N LEU A 15 21.95 43.13 -54.14
CA LEU A 15 21.87 43.06 -52.68
C LEU A 15 20.42 42.90 -52.19
N SER A 16 19.47 43.58 -52.84
CA SER A 16 18.03 43.44 -52.58
C SER A 16 17.51 42.04 -52.93
N MET A 17 17.98 41.44 -54.03
CA MET A 17 17.61 40.07 -54.41
C MET A 17 18.14 39.03 -53.42
N ILE A 18 19.38 39.19 -52.92
CA ILE A 18 19.96 38.33 -51.88
C ILE A 18 19.20 38.49 -50.57
N LEU A 19 18.87 39.72 -50.16
CA LEU A 19 18.10 39.99 -48.94
C LEU A 19 16.71 39.35 -48.98
N VAL A 20 16.01 39.44 -50.11
CA VAL A 20 14.68 38.81 -50.29
C VAL A 20 14.79 37.29 -50.23
N LEU A 21 15.82 36.70 -50.82
CA LEU A 21 16.09 35.25 -50.71
C LEU A 21 16.41 34.82 -49.27
N CYS A 22 17.24 35.58 -48.55
CA CYS A 22 17.56 35.30 -47.15
C CYS A 22 16.35 35.43 -46.23
N ILE A 23 15.52 36.46 -46.44
CA ILE A 23 14.27 36.65 -45.68
C ILE A 23 13.28 35.53 -46.01
N GLY A 24 13.14 35.16 -47.29
CA GLY A 24 12.29 34.04 -47.71
C GLY A 24 12.73 32.71 -47.10
N ALA A 25 14.04 32.41 -47.12
CA ALA A 25 14.60 31.20 -46.50
C ALA A 25 14.39 31.17 -44.99
N LEU A 26 14.54 32.32 -44.30
CA LEU A 26 14.24 32.45 -42.87
C LEU A 26 12.77 32.15 -42.57
N PHE A 27 11.83 32.66 -43.36
CA PHE A 27 10.40 32.38 -43.16
C PHE A 27 10.03 30.92 -43.43
N VAL A 28 10.65 30.28 -44.41
CA VAL A 28 10.45 28.84 -44.67
C VAL A 28 11.02 27.99 -43.53
N ALA A 29 12.22 28.31 -43.04
CA ALA A 29 12.80 27.62 -41.89
C ALA A 29 11.97 27.84 -40.61
N LEU A 30 11.49 29.05 -40.38
CA LEU A 30 10.66 29.39 -39.22
C LEU A 30 9.28 28.71 -39.28
N SER A 31 8.64 28.66 -40.46
CA SER A 31 7.36 27.97 -40.63
C SER A 31 7.49 26.45 -40.44
N ALA A 32 8.54 25.83 -40.96
CA ALA A 32 8.84 24.42 -40.70
C ALA A 32 9.08 24.16 -39.20
N ALA A 33 9.83 25.03 -38.53
CA ALA A 33 10.08 24.92 -37.10
C ALA A 33 8.80 25.09 -36.26
N LEU A 34 7.90 26.02 -36.63
CA LEU A 34 6.62 26.22 -35.96
C LEU A 34 5.66 25.04 -36.17
N VAL A 35 5.60 24.48 -37.38
CA VAL A 35 4.78 23.28 -37.64
C VAL A 35 5.31 22.08 -36.86
N TYR A 36 6.63 21.91 -36.81
CA TYR A 36 7.26 20.87 -35.99
C TYR A 36 6.96 21.08 -34.50
N ALA A 37 7.15 22.28 -33.97
CA ALA A 37 6.85 22.61 -32.58
C ALA A 37 5.37 22.39 -32.24
N ALA A 38 4.45 22.82 -33.11
CA ALA A 38 3.01 22.60 -32.93
C ALA A 38 2.64 21.10 -32.97
N SER A 39 3.27 20.33 -33.85
CA SER A 39 3.05 18.88 -33.94
C SER A 39 3.55 18.16 -32.69
N VAL A 40 4.74 18.52 -32.19
CA VAL A 40 5.29 17.98 -30.94
C VAL A 40 4.43 18.37 -29.73
N LEU A 41 3.98 19.62 -29.64
CA LEU A 41 3.07 20.08 -28.59
C LEU A 41 1.73 19.33 -28.62
N THR A 42 1.18 19.09 -29.81
CA THR A 42 -0.08 18.35 -29.99
C THR A 42 0.08 16.88 -29.64
N ALA A 43 1.17 16.24 -30.07
CA ALA A 43 1.48 14.85 -29.71
C ALA A 43 1.70 14.70 -28.19
N ASN A 44 2.42 15.63 -27.57
CA ASN A 44 2.62 15.64 -26.12
C ASN A 44 1.30 15.88 -25.36
N ALA A 45 0.45 16.80 -25.82
CA ALA A 45 -0.86 17.05 -25.21
C ALA A 45 -1.79 15.82 -25.31
N ASN A 46 -1.79 15.15 -26.47
CA ASN A 46 -2.56 13.91 -26.65
C ASN A 46 -2.04 12.79 -25.75
N ARG A 47 -0.71 12.61 -25.63
CA ARG A 47 -0.14 11.62 -24.72
C ARG A 47 -0.49 11.90 -23.25
N GLN A 48 -0.40 13.16 -22.82
CA GLN A 48 -0.81 13.57 -21.46
C GLN A 48 -2.29 13.28 -21.18
N LEU A 49 -3.16 13.49 -22.17
CA LEU A 49 -4.58 13.15 -22.05
C LEU A 49 -4.78 11.64 -21.86
N LEU A 50 -4.07 10.81 -22.62
CA LEU A 50 -4.16 9.34 -22.50
C LEU A 50 -3.67 8.84 -21.14
N GLU A 51 -2.52 9.34 -20.67
CA GLU A 51 -2.00 9.05 -19.33
C GLU A 51 -2.99 9.49 -18.23
N GLN A 52 -3.65 10.64 -18.41
CA GLN A 52 -4.65 11.15 -17.47
C GLN A 52 -5.91 10.27 -17.41
N GLU A 53 -6.36 9.73 -18.54
CA GLU A 53 -7.50 8.81 -18.54
C GLU A 53 -7.19 7.49 -17.82
N ALA A 54 -6.01 6.90 -18.08
CA ALA A 54 -5.56 5.70 -17.38
C ALA A 54 -5.39 5.95 -15.88
N TYR A 55 -4.83 7.11 -15.51
CA TYR A 55 -4.70 7.57 -14.13
C TYR A 55 -6.05 7.67 -13.41
N GLN A 56 -7.03 8.34 -14.03
CA GLN A 56 -8.37 8.51 -13.46
C GLN A 56 -9.06 7.16 -13.24
N LEU A 57 -8.95 6.25 -14.21
CA LEU A 57 -9.48 4.90 -14.08
C LEU A 57 -8.79 4.12 -12.96
N ALA A 58 -7.45 4.12 -12.91
CA ALA A 58 -6.70 3.41 -11.87
C ALA A 58 -7.07 3.91 -10.46
N THR A 59 -7.20 5.23 -10.30
CA THR A 59 -7.60 5.85 -9.03
C THR A 59 -9.04 5.50 -8.67
N SER A 60 -9.97 5.58 -9.63
CA SER A 60 -11.38 5.23 -9.42
C SER A 60 -11.56 3.75 -9.04
N PHE A 61 -10.85 2.83 -9.72
CA PHE A 61 -10.83 1.42 -9.35
C PHE A 61 -10.22 1.19 -7.96
N SER A 62 -9.16 1.94 -7.61
CA SER A 62 -8.58 1.88 -6.26
C SER A 62 -9.58 2.32 -5.18
N ASP A 63 -10.43 3.32 -5.45
CA ASP A 63 -11.47 3.76 -4.51
C ASP A 63 -12.56 2.71 -4.34
N VAL A 64 -12.94 2.01 -5.42
CA VAL A 64 -13.86 0.86 -5.34
C VAL A 64 -13.26 -0.26 -4.48
N LEU A 65 -11.99 -0.62 -4.70
CA LEU A 65 -11.32 -1.65 -3.89
C LEU A 65 -11.20 -1.25 -2.42
N GLU A 66 -11.01 0.04 -2.11
CA GLU A 66 -11.06 0.52 -0.72
C GLU A 66 -12.44 0.33 -0.09
N ALA A 67 -13.50 0.70 -0.82
CA ALA A 67 -14.87 0.54 -0.35
C ALA A 67 -15.21 -0.93 -0.11
N GLU A 68 -14.81 -1.81 -1.03
CA GLU A 68 -14.98 -3.26 -0.90
C GLU A 68 -14.14 -3.82 0.26
N LEU A 69 -12.89 -3.38 0.46
CA LEU A 69 -12.03 -3.81 1.56
C LEU A 69 -12.64 -3.48 2.93
N ASN A 70 -13.27 -2.31 3.05
CA ASN A 70 -13.91 -1.86 4.28
C ASN A 70 -15.31 -2.48 4.52
N LYS A 71 -15.86 -3.16 3.51
CA LYS A 71 -17.12 -3.89 3.61
C LYS A 71 -16.85 -5.36 3.96
N LYS A 72 -16.98 -5.72 5.24
CA LYS A 72 -16.62 -7.06 5.77
C LYS A 72 -17.24 -8.25 5.02
N ASP A 73 -18.45 -8.09 4.49
CA ASP A 73 -19.17 -9.13 3.75
C ASP A 73 -18.83 -9.19 2.25
N SER A 74 -18.04 -8.24 1.74
CA SER A 74 -17.59 -8.26 0.34
C SER A 74 -16.73 -9.48 0.05
N SER A 75 -16.78 -9.95 -1.20
CA SER A 75 -15.92 -11.02 -1.67
C SER A 75 -14.44 -10.63 -1.62
N PHE A 76 -14.13 -9.35 -1.87
CA PHE A 76 -12.76 -8.85 -1.83
C PHE A 76 -12.20 -8.84 -0.41
N ALA A 77 -12.94 -8.29 0.57
CA ALA A 77 -12.51 -8.29 1.96
C ALA A 77 -12.35 -9.70 2.51
N LYS A 78 -13.27 -10.63 2.21
CA LYS A 78 -13.14 -12.04 2.60
C LYS A 78 -11.89 -12.67 2.01
N PHE A 79 -11.65 -12.49 0.71
CA PHE A 79 -10.44 -12.99 0.07
C PHE A 79 -9.17 -12.43 0.73
N VAL A 80 -9.11 -11.12 0.95
CA VAL A 80 -7.96 -10.47 1.59
C VAL A 80 -7.75 -11.01 3.01
N ASN A 81 -8.79 -11.00 3.84
CA ASN A 81 -8.70 -11.35 5.26
C ASN A 81 -8.54 -12.84 5.52
N GLU A 82 -9.18 -13.70 4.74
CA GLU A 82 -9.23 -15.14 5.03
C GLU A 82 -8.17 -15.91 4.23
N GLN A 83 -7.72 -15.37 3.10
CA GLN A 83 -6.80 -16.07 2.20
C GLN A 83 -5.46 -15.33 2.07
N PHE A 84 -5.48 -14.09 1.58
CA PHE A 84 -4.22 -13.41 1.22
C PHE A 84 -3.36 -13.05 2.46
N MET A 85 -3.97 -12.47 3.49
CA MET A 85 -3.24 -11.96 4.67
C MET A 85 -2.76 -13.05 5.62
N PHE A 86 -3.31 -14.27 5.57
CA PHE A 86 -2.96 -15.37 6.48
C PHE A 86 -2.33 -16.58 5.79
N SER A 87 -2.47 -16.74 4.47
CA SER A 87 -1.96 -17.94 3.83
C SER A 87 -0.43 -17.91 3.73
N GLN A 88 0.19 -19.04 4.09
CA GLN A 88 1.62 -19.27 3.85
C GLN A 88 1.94 -19.43 2.36
N SER A 89 0.93 -19.66 1.50
CA SER A 89 1.11 -19.73 0.05
C SER A 89 1.63 -18.43 -0.57
N TYR A 90 1.44 -17.30 0.12
CA TYR A 90 1.89 -15.97 -0.33
C TYR A 90 3.14 -15.49 0.43
N GLY A 91 3.75 -16.34 1.25
CA GLY A 91 4.99 -16.05 2.00
C GLY A 91 5.02 -16.77 3.35
N LYS A 92 6.19 -17.30 3.71
CA LYS A 92 6.48 -17.79 5.07
C LYS A 92 6.78 -16.59 5.98
N ASP A 93 6.70 -16.80 7.31
CA ASP A 93 7.08 -15.80 8.31
C ASP A 93 6.35 -14.46 8.12
N ILE A 94 5.01 -14.56 8.10
CA ILE A 94 4.04 -13.51 7.71
C ILE A 94 4.31 -12.16 8.40
N TYR A 95 4.75 -12.22 9.65
CA TYR A 95 4.96 -11.06 10.52
C TYR A 95 6.43 -10.61 10.58
N ASP A 96 7.32 -11.27 9.85
CA ASP A 96 8.75 -10.95 9.80
C ASP A 96 9.21 -10.51 8.40
N LEU A 97 8.55 -11.01 7.34
CA LEU A 97 8.98 -10.81 5.96
C LEU A 97 7.89 -10.24 5.05
N GLU A 98 8.31 -9.41 4.12
CA GLU A 98 7.44 -8.89 3.06
C GLU A 98 7.13 -9.97 2.01
N SER A 99 5.88 -10.03 1.55
CA SER A 99 5.47 -10.98 0.52
C SER A 99 5.99 -10.61 -0.86
N GLN A 100 6.07 -11.62 -1.73
CA GLN A 100 6.14 -11.35 -3.16
C GLN A 100 4.82 -10.70 -3.63
N PRO A 101 4.86 -9.80 -4.63
CA PRO A 101 3.66 -9.25 -5.22
C PRO A 101 2.82 -10.36 -5.87
N LYS A 102 1.49 -10.31 -5.69
CA LYS A 102 0.55 -11.22 -6.33
C LYS A 102 -0.37 -10.47 -7.27
N GLU A 103 -0.30 -10.81 -8.55
CA GLU A 103 -1.08 -10.16 -9.60
C GLU A 103 -2.38 -10.91 -9.92
N PHE A 104 -3.43 -10.13 -10.18
CA PHE A 104 -4.75 -10.54 -10.65
C PHE A 104 -5.09 -9.70 -11.87
N ALA A 105 -4.94 -10.29 -13.06
CA ALA A 105 -5.17 -9.61 -14.32
C ALA A 105 -6.59 -9.86 -14.83
N TRP A 106 -7.20 -8.80 -15.34
CA TRP A 106 -8.47 -8.82 -16.05
C TRP A 106 -8.32 -8.12 -17.41
N LYS A 107 -8.91 -8.75 -18.43
CA LYS A 107 -8.99 -8.20 -19.79
C LYS A 107 -10.38 -8.50 -20.36
N PRO A 108 -11.07 -7.52 -20.99
CA PRO A 108 -12.35 -7.75 -21.64
C PRO A 108 -12.18 -8.69 -22.84
N LYS A 109 -13.20 -9.53 -23.11
CA LYS A 109 -13.20 -10.48 -24.24
C LYS A 109 -13.48 -9.83 -25.61
N GLY A 110 -13.76 -8.53 -25.66
CA GLY A 110 -14.08 -7.77 -26.87
C GLY A 110 -13.88 -6.27 -26.66
N SER A 111 -14.21 -5.46 -27.67
CA SER A 111 -14.10 -3.99 -27.60
C SER A 111 -15.00 -3.42 -26.51
N GLN A 112 -14.43 -2.67 -25.57
CA GLN A 112 -15.21 -1.94 -24.58
C GLN A 112 -15.88 -0.71 -25.21
N PRO A 113 -17.01 -0.22 -24.65
CA PRO A 113 -17.55 1.08 -25.00
C PRO A 113 -16.51 2.19 -24.76
N ASP A 114 -16.60 3.28 -25.53
CA ASP A 114 -15.73 4.44 -25.38
C ASP A 114 -15.65 4.89 -23.92
N GLY A 115 -14.43 4.93 -23.37
CA GLY A 115 -14.16 5.39 -22.00
C GLY A 115 -13.64 4.33 -21.02
N GLY A 116 -13.77 3.04 -21.33
CA GLY A 116 -13.35 1.94 -20.46
C GLY A 116 -11.85 1.58 -20.52
N ALA A 117 -11.41 0.68 -19.63
CA ALA A 117 -10.06 0.14 -19.56
C ALA A 117 -9.87 -1.08 -20.49
N GLU A 118 -8.77 -1.11 -21.24
CA GLU A 118 -8.38 -2.25 -22.08
C GLU A 118 -7.85 -3.42 -21.25
N ALA A 119 -7.21 -3.12 -20.12
CA ALA A 119 -6.76 -4.12 -19.15
C ALA A 119 -6.70 -3.49 -17.76
N ILE A 120 -6.94 -4.32 -16.75
CA ILE A 120 -6.77 -3.94 -15.34
C ILE A 120 -6.00 -5.06 -14.67
N THR A 121 -4.93 -4.72 -13.97
CA THR A 121 -4.20 -5.62 -13.09
C THR A 121 -4.26 -5.10 -11.68
N VAL A 122 -4.69 -5.93 -10.75
CA VAL A 122 -4.59 -5.65 -9.31
C VAL A 122 -3.44 -6.46 -8.75
N THR A 123 -2.50 -5.77 -8.12
CA THR A 123 -1.36 -6.41 -7.45
C THR A 123 -1.48 -6.20 -5.95
N LEU A 124 -1.47 -7.30 -5.20
CA LEU A 124 -1.51 -7.28 -3.75
C LEU A 124 -0.12 -7.60 -3.20
N ARG A 125 0.29 -6.87 -2.17
CA ARG A 125 1.51 -7.16 -1.40
C ARG A 125 1.25 -6.92 0.08
N ARG A 126 1.69 -7.83 0.93
CA ARG A 126 1.62 -7.65 2.38
C ARG A 126 3.01 -7.54 2.97
N ARG A 127 3.11 -6.88 4.12
CA ARG A 127 4.34 -6.80 4.91
C ARG A 127 4.03 -6.68 6.40
N PRO A 128 5.01 -6.93 7.29
CA PRO A 128 4.86 -6.70 8.71
C PRO A 128 4.39 -5.26 9.00
N GLY A 129 3.44 -5.13 9.92
CA GLY A 129 2.99 -3.83 10.41
C GLY A 129 3.89 -3.32 11.55
N ASP A 130 3.75 -2.04 11.87
CA ASP A 130 4.54 -1.39 12.93
C ASP A 130 4.29 -1.95 14.35
N GLY A 131 3.26 -2.77 14.53
CA GLY A 131 2.96 -3.46 15.78
C GLY A 131 3.13 -4.98 15.72
N ALA A 132 3.75 -5.53 14.68
CA ALA A 132 3.93 -6.98 14.54
C ALA A 132 4.70 -7.60 15.72
N ASP A 133 5.67 -6.87 16.29
CA ASP A 133 6.42 -7.25 17.49
C ASP A 133 5.54 -7.42 18.73
N LYS A 134 4.42 -6.70 18.81
CA LYS A 134 3.48 -6.79 19.94
C LYS A 134 2.64 -8.07 19.95
N LEU A 135 2.62 -8.82 18.85
CA LEU A 135 1.98 -10.14 18.79
C LEU A 135 2.68 -11.15 19.71
N ASN A 136 3.98 -10.94 19.98
CA ASN A 136 4.80 -11.79 20.84
C ASN A 136 5.78 -10.92 21.63
N GLN A 137 5.45 -10.56 22.87
CA GLN A 137 6.30 -9.68 23.67
C GLN A 137 6.54 -10.20 25.08
N THR A 138 7.77 -10.02 25.56
CA THR A 138 8.11 -10.33 26.95
C THR A 138 7.60 -9.23 27.86
N VAL A 139 6.88 -9.63 28.90
CA VAL A 139 6.28 -8.76 29.90
C VAL A 139 7.25 -8.64 31.07
N ASN A 140 7.73 -7.43 31.35
CA ASN A 140 8.69 -7.18 32.43
C ASN A 140 8.07 -6.25 33.47
N SER A 141 8.16 -6.63 34.74
CA SER A 141 7.77 -5.79 35.88
C SER A 141 8.55 -6.21 37.13
N THR A 142 8.69 -5.30 38.09
CA THR A 142 9.34 -5.54 39.39
C THR A 142 8.34 -5.68 40.54
N ASN A 143 7.05 -5.41 40.31
CA ASN A 143 5.98 -5.63 41.28
C ASN A 143 4.66 -6.08 40.61
N ALA A 144 3.79 -6.69 41.41
CA ALA A 144 2.53 -7.28 40.97
C ALA A 144 1.54 -6.25 40.43
N THR A 145 1.50 -5.04 41.01
CA THR A 145 0.56 -4.00 40.58
C THR A 145 0.86 -3.54 39.15
N ASP A 146 2.13 -3.26 38.86
CA ASP A 146 2.57 -2.83 37.54
C ASP A 146 2.44 -3.94 36.51
N LEU A 147 2.71 -5.20 36.91
CA LEU A 147 2.50 -6.36 36.04
C LEU A 147 1.03 -6.46 35.65
N ARG A 148 0.11 -6.38 36.62
CA ARG A 148 -1.33 -6.42 36.37
C ARG A 148 -1.76 -5.31 35.41
N ASN A 149 -1.33 -4.07 35.66
CA ASN A 149 -1.66 -2.93 34.80
C ASN A 149 -1.14 -3.10 33.36
N LEU A 150 0.04 -3.70 33.20
CA LEU A 150 0.58 -4.02 31.87
C LEU A 150 -0.29 -5.08 31.19
N LEU A 151 -0.62 -6.18 31.87
CA LEU A 151 -1.49 -7.21 31.30
C LEU A 151 -2.89 -6.67 30.95
N ASP A 152 -3.45 -5.79 31.78
CA ASP A 152 -4.73 -5.11 31.50
C ASP A 152 -4.64 -4.23 30.25
N THR A 153 -3.48 -3.62 29.99
CA THR A 153 -3.23 -2.85 28.76
C THR A 153 -3.16 -3.75 27.54
N LEU A 154 -2.49 -4.91 27.64
CA LEU A 154 -2.35 -5.85 26.53
C LEU A 154 -3.67 -6.53 26.16
N GLU A 155 -4.41 -6.96 27.18
CA GLU A 155 -5.71 -7.60 27.02
C GLU A 155 -6.84 -6.60 26.76
N GLY A 156 -6.61 -5.32 26.99
CA GLY A 156 -7.56 -4.25 26.72
C GLY A 156 -8.83 -4.28 27.58
N GLU A 157 -9.71 -3.32 27.33
CA GLU A 157 -11.00 -3.20 28.01
C GLU A 157 -11.87 -4.44 27.77
N ASP A 158 -12.47 -4.97 28.85
CA ASP A 158 -13.25 -6.22 28.84
C ASP A 158 -12.53 -7.41 28.21
N ARG A 159 -11.18 -7.46 28.25
CA ARG A 159 -10.39 -8.52 27.61
C ARG A 159 -10.60 -8.62 26.08
N LYS A 160 -10.96 -7.52 25.42
CA LYS A 160 -11.20 -7.47 23.96
C LYS A 160 -9.95 -7.22 23.11
N GLY A 161 -8.79 -7.22 23.72
CA GLY A 161 -7.48 -7.01 23.11
C GLY A 161 -7.14 -5.54 22.86
N MET A 162 -5.86 -5.22 22.99
CA MET A 162 -5.31 -3.98 22.46
C MET A 162 -5.36 -3.95 20.93
N ALA A 163 -5.38 -2.74 20.36
CA ALA A 163 -5.26 -2.56 18.92
C ALA A 163 -3.79 -2.76 18.48
N ILE A 164 -3.57 -3.65 17.50
CA ILE A 164 -2.25 -3.97 16.98
C ILE A 164 -2.27 -3.77 15.47
N VAL A 165 -1.35 -2.95 14.94
CA VAL A 165 -1.11 -2.89 13.48
C VAL A 165 -0.22 -4.06 13.11
N ASP A 166 -0.83 -5.20 12.80
CA ASP A 166 -0.09 -6.46 12.64
C ASP A 166 0.55 -6.59 11.25
N LEU A 167 -0.12 -6.06 10.22
CA LEU A 167 0.31 -6.12 8.84
C LEU A 167 0.00 -4.80 8.12
N GLN A 168 0.70 -4.56 7.02
CA GLN A 168 0.31 -3.60 6.00
C GLN A 168 -0.06 -4.32 4.70
N LEU A 169 -0.98 -3.75 3.95
CA LEU A 169 -1.42 -4.22 2.64
C LEU A 169 -1.22 -3.11 1.61
N ASP A 170 -0.42 -3.37 0.59
CA ASP A 170 -0.41 -2.56 -0.62
C ASP A 170 -1.39 -3.15 -1.63
N ILE A 171 -2.17 -2.25 -2.23
CA ILE A 171 -3.00 -2.54 -3.39
C ILE A 171 -2.51 -1.63 -4.51
N THR A 172 -1.91 -2.22 -5.54
CA THR A 172 -1.55 -1.52 -6.77
C THR A 172 -2.58 -1.84 -7.84
N VAL A 173 -3.21 -0.81 -8.40
CA VAL A 173 -4.10 -0.91 -9.56
C VAL A 173 -3.38 -0.37 -10.76
N THR A 174 -3.12 -1.25 -11.74
CA THR A 174 -2.57 -0.89 -13.04
C THR A 174 -3.67 -0.93 -14.08
N VAL A 175 -3.91 0.17 -14.78
CA VAL A 175 -4.89 0.27 -15.86
C VAL A 175 -4.17 0.57 -17.17
N THR A 176 -4.53 -0.17 -18.21
CA THR A 176 -4.14 0.12 -19.59
C THR A 176 -5.32 0.68 -20.36
N LYS A 177 -5.13 1.80 -21.08
CA LYS A 177 -6.12 2.40 -21.97
C LYS A 177 -5.44 3.10 -23.13
N ASN A 178 -5.94 2.87 -24.34
CA ASN A 178 -5.40 3.44 -25.58
C ASN A 178 -3.89 3.17 -25.74
N GLY A 179 -3.44 1.98 -25.29
CA GLY A 179 -2.02 1.58 -25.29
C GLY A 179 -1.13 2.16 -24.17
N GLU A 180 -1.61 3.14 -23.40
CA GLU A 180 -0.87 3.71 -22.25
C GLU A 180 -1.26 3.00 -20.95
N SER A 181 -0.31 2.85 -20.01
CA SER A 181 -0.57 2.20 -18.72
C SER A 181 -0.20 3.09 -17.53
N PHE A 182 -1.04 3.07 -16.50
CA PHE A 182 -0.79 3.80 -15.26
C PHE A 182 -0.98 2.90 -14.04
N ALA A 183 -0.06 2.94 -13.07
CA ALA A 183 -0.13 2.20 -11.82
C ALA A 183 -0.32 3.11 -10.60
N PHE A 184 -1.38 2.87 -9.84
CA PHE A 184 -1.70 3.60 -8.62
C PHE A 184 -1.62 2.65 -7.41
N THR A 185 -0.75 2.96 -6.45
CA THR A 185 -0.61 2.15 -5.22
C THR A 185 -1.15 2.87 -4.00
N ARG A 186 -2.03 2.18 -3.26
CA ARG A 186 -2.50 2.60 -1.94
C ARG A 186 -2.09 1.57 -0.88
N THR A 187 -1.42 2.04 0.17
CA THR A 187 -1.06 1.23 1.34
C THR A 187 -2.09 1.38 2.44
N TYR A 188 -2.41 0.28 3.11
CA TYR A 188 -3.32 0.23 4.25
C TYR A 188 -2.64 -0.43 5.45
N ASP A 189 -2.79 0.18 6.61
CA ASP A 189 -2.46 -0.41 7.90
C ASP A 189 -3.61 -1.30 8.34
N ARG A 190 -3.33 -2.58 8.58
CA ARG A 190 -4.31 -3.54 9.12
C ARG A 190 -4.19 -3.55 10.63
N THR A 191 -5.24 -3.06 11.29
CA THR A 191 -5.35 -3.10 12.75
C THR A 191 -6.22 -4.26 13.18
N VAL A 192 -5.72 -5.07 14.12
CA VAL A 192 -6.40 -6.25 14.67
C VAL A 192 -6.56 -6.17 16.18
N LYS A 193 -7.45 -7.01 16.70
CA LYS A 193 -7.61 -7.26 18.14
C LYS A 193 -7.81 -8.74 18.41
N TYR A 194 -7.19 -9.23 19.48
CA TYR A 194 -7.31 -10.61 19.97
C TYR A 194 -7.85 -10.60 21.39
N SER A 195 -9.00 -11.21 21.60
CA SER A 195 -9.64 -11.32 22.90
C SER A 195 -8.98 -12.40 23.76
N SER A 196 -8.91 -12.12 25.06
CA SER A 196 -8.42 -13.05 26.06
C SER A 196 -9.56 -13.66 26.88
N SER A 197 -9.36 -14.89 27.35
CA SER A 197 -10.23 -15.57 28.30
C SER A 197 -9.40 -16.60 29.07
N ASP A 198 -10.00 -17.23 30.06
CA ASP A 198 -9.43 -18.31 30.89
C ASP A 198 -9.49 -19.70 30.22
N LYS A 199 -9.96 -19.77 28.97
CA LYS A 199 -10.20 -21.02 28.25
C LYS A 199 -9.11 -21.28 27.22
N SER A 200 -8.90 -22.55 26.91
CA SER A 200 -7.99 -22.96 25.82
C SER A 200 -8.42 -22.52 24.42
N THR A 201 -9.64 -22.01 24.27
CA THR A 201 -10.12 -21.37 23.03
C THR A 201 -9.78 -19.88 22.97
N SER A 202 -9.06 -19.34 23.95
CA SER A 202 -8.63 -17.95 23.93
C SER A 202 -7.66 -17.70 22.78
N LYS A 203 -7.67 -16.48 22.23
CA LYS A 203 -6.73 -16.05 21.20
C LYS A 203 -5.50 -15.36 21.78
N VAL A 204 -5.42 -15.29 23.10
CA VAL A 204 -4.29 -14.75 23.85
C VAL A 204 -3.88 -15.79 24.88
N TYR A 205 -2.58 -16.02 24.98
CA TYR A 205 -2.02 -16.89 26.01
C TYR A 205 -0.66 -16.37 26.45
N TYR A 206 -0.17 -16.93 27.55
CA TYR A 206 1.11 -16.61 28.13
C TYR A 206 1.98 -17.85 28.18
N THR A 207 3.28 -17.66 28.01
CA THR A 207 4.28 -18.65 28.40
C THR A 207 5.12 -18.09 29.55
N VAL A 208 5.71 -18.98 30.34
CA VAL A 208 6.46 -18.63 31.55
C VAL A 208 7.89 -19.11 31.39
N ASN A 209 8.86 -18.23 31.65
CA ASN A 209 10.29 -18.51 31.64
C ASN A 209 10.82 -19.15 30.35
N GLY A 210 10.18 -18.85 29.20
CA GLY A 210 10.53 -19.45 27.91
C GLY A 210 10.10 -20.91 27.73
N GLY A 211 9.24 -21.42 28.61
CA GLY A 211 8.58 -22.70 28.43
C GLY A 211 7.54 -22.68 27.29
N THR A 212 6.96 -23.83 27.00
CA THR A 212 5.98 -24.00 25.91
C THR A 212 4.54 -24.20 26.40
N THR A 213 4.34 -24.35 27.71
CA THR A 213 2.98 -24.47 28.28
C THR A 213 2.21 -23.18 28.10
N GLU A 214 1.04 -23.27 27.49
CA GLU A 214 0.12 -22.16 27.32
C GLU A 214 -0.70 -21.94 28.59
N TYR A 215 -0.56 -20.74 29.16
CA TYR A 215 -1.30 -20.28 30.32
C TYR A 215 -2.32 -19.22 29.89
N TYR A 216 -3.55 -19.36 30.37
CA TYR A 216 -4.65 -18.43 30.11
C TYR A 216 -4.98 -17.66 31.39
N ARG A 217 -5.15 -16.35 31.29
CA ARG A 217 -5.36 -15.50 32.46
C ARG A 217 -6.80 -15.62 32.96
N GLU A 218 -6.96 -16.13 34.18
CA GLU A 218 -8.27 -16.28 34.82
C GLU A 218 -8.71 -14.95 35.46
N ASP A 219 -7.88 -14.43 36.35
CA ASP A 219 -8.12 -13.19 37.09
C ASP A 219 -6.80 -12.57 37.54
N ALA A 220 -6.71 -11.24 37.61
CA ALA A 220 -5.55 -10.48 38.08
C ALA A 220 -4.19 -11.06 37.63
N LEU A 221 -3.47 -11.80 38.47
CA LEU A 221 -2.20 -12.46 38.14
C LEU A 221 -2.26 -13.98 38.35
N THR A 222 -3.45 -14.55 38.15
CA THR A 222 -3.77 -15.96 38.23
C THR A 222 -3.97 -16.52 36.84
N PHE A 223 -3.27 -17.62 36.54
CA PHE A 223 -3.29 -18.25 35.23
C PHE A 223 -3.61 -19.74 35.34
N VAL A 224 -4.32 -20.24 34.34
CA VAL A 224 -4.73 -21.64 34.23
C VAL A 224 -4.11 -22.27 32.99
N ALA A 225 -3.70 -23.53 33.12
CA ALA A 225 -3.23 -24.34 32.00
C ALA A 225 -3.73 -25.78 32.16
N ALA A 226 -3.98 -26.45 31.04
CA ALA A 226 -4.54 -27.81 31.06
C ALA A 226 -3.59 -28.78 31.77
N GLY A 227 -4.10 -29.48 32.80
CA GLY A 227 -3.33 -30.44 33.58
C GLY A 227 -2.25 -29.84 34.49
N GLN A 228 -2.27 -28.52 34.70
CA GLN A 228 -1.38 -27.82 35.64
C GLN A 228 -2.16 -27.27 36.83
N GLU A 229 -1.47 -27.10 37.95
CA GLU A 229 -1.99 -26.25 39.03
C GLU A 229 -2.06 -24.78 38.57
N LYS A 230 -2.92 -24.00 39.23
CA LYS A 230 -3.02 -22.57 38.93
C LYS A 230 -1.70 -21.88 39.25
N LEU A 231 -1.24 -21.06 38.32
CA LEU A 231 -0.07 -20.21 38.52
C LEU A 231 -0.53 -18.88 39.09
N GLU A 232 -0.11 -18.55 40.30
CA GLU A 232 -0.33 -17.25 40.93
C GLU A 232 0.99 -16.47 41.00
N ILE A 233 1.04 -15.29 40.38
CA ILE A 233 2.19 -14.40 40.47
C ILE A 233 1.93 -13.31 41.53
N LYS A 234 2.88 -13.17 42.44
CA LYS A 234 2.87 -12.27 43.61
C LYS A 234 4.21 -11.53 43.69
N ASP A 235 4.29 -10.49 44.52
CA ASP A 235 5.52 -9.70 44.66
C ASP A 235 6.75 -10.53 45.09
N ASP A 236 6.54 -11.59 45.88
CA ASP A 236 7.61 -12.48 46.36
C ASP A 236 8.16 -13.43 45.28
N ASN A 237 7.40 -13.70 44.22
CA ASN A 237 7.76 -14.66 43.19
C ASN A 237 7.85 -14.07 41.77
N ILE A 238 7.53 -12.79 41.56
CA ILE A 238 7.49 -12.14 40.24
C ILE A 238 8.81 -12.25 39.47
N ASN A 239 9.94 -12.11 40.18
CA ASN A 239 11.27 -12.22 39.56
C ASN A 239 11.60 -13.63 39.05
N SER A 240 10.84 -14.64 39.50
CA SER A 240 10.98 -16.03 39.07
C SER A 240 9.99 -16.43 37.97
N ASN A 241 9.07 -15.53 37.59
CA ASN A 241 7.99 -15.80 36.64
C ASN A 241 7.97 -14.77 35.51
N ARG A 242 8.92 -14.90 34.58
CA ARG A 242 8.96 -14.03 33.41
C ARG A 242 7.89 -14.46 32.41
N LEU A 243 6.89 -13.64 32.20
CA LEU A 243 5.82 -13.88 31.24
C LEU A 243 6.20 -13.43 29.83
N THR A 244 5.76 -14.19 28.83
CA THR A 244 5.70 -13.76 27.44
C THR A 244 4.24 -13.80 27.01
N PHE A 245 3.74 -12.66 26.52
CA PHE A 245 2.41 -12.49 25.96
C PHE A 245 2.42 -12.94 24.50
N HIS A 246 1.39 -13.69 24.11
CA HIS A 246 1.22 -14.19 22.75
C HIS A 246 -0.20 -13.92 22.25
N CYS A 247 -0.33 -13.40 21.03
CA CYS A 247 -1.54 -13.52 20.23
C CYS A 247 -1.47 -14.81 19.40
N ASP A 248 -2.49 -15.65 19.46
CA ASP A 248 -2.60 -16.85 18.63
C ASP A 248 -2.93 -16.47 17.18
N THR A 249 -1.86 -16.28 16.39
CA THR A 249 -1.94 -15.92 14.98
C THR A 249 -2.35 -17.07 14.06
N SER A 250 -2.54 -18.29 14.60
CA SER A 250 -3.16 -19.39 13.84
C SER A 250 -4.68 -19.22 13.72
N GLN A 251 -5.26 -18.39 14.59
CA GLN A 251 -6.68 -18.05 14.59
C GLN A 251 -6.92 -16.68 13.96
N GLN A 252 -8.14 -16.48 13.42
CA GLN A 252 -8.57 -15.16 12.97
C GLN A 252 -8.78 -14.22 14.18
N PRO A 253 -8.32 -12.96 14.12
CA PRO A 253 -8.59 -11.97 15.15
C PRO A 253 -10.10 -11.68 15.28
N ASP A 254 -10.50 -11.08 16.40
CA ASP A 254 -11.91 -10.74 16.66
C ASP A 254 -12.38 -9.53 15.85
N SER A 255 -11.45 -8.66 15.49
CA SER A 255 -11.74 -7.52 14.63
C SER A 255 -10.56 -7.23 13.71
N ILE A 256 -10.89 -6.74 12.51
CA ILE A 256 -9.96 -6.26 11.52
C ILE A 256 -10.50 -4.91 11.02
N THR A 257 -9.63 -3.91 10.98
CA THR A 257 -9.90 -2.60 10.41
C THR A 257 -8.74 -2.19 9.53
N TYR A 258 -9.03 -1.54 8.40
CA TYR A 258 -8.03 -0.97 7.50
C TYR A 258 -8.08 0.55 7.56
N THR A 259 -6.91 1.16 7.70
CA THR A 259 -6.76 2.62 7.59
C THR A 259 -5.70 2.94 6.55
N ARG A 260 -5.85 4.04 5.82
CA ARG A 260 -4.84 4.46 4.85
C ARG A 260 -3.51 4.71 5.58
N GLY A 261 -2.45 4.03 5.14
CA GLY A 261 -1.10 4.25 5.64
C GLY A 261 -0.48 5.53 5.05
N ALA A 262 0.68 5.93 5.59
CA ALA A 262 1.36 7.16 5.19
C ALA A 262 1.96 7.13 3.76
N LYS A 263 2.10 5.95 3.15
CA LYS A 263 2.68 5.79 1.80
C LYS A 263 1.57 5.79 0.74
N GLN A 264 1.54 6.85 -0.06
CA GLN A 264 0.94 6.83 -1.39
C GLN A 264 2.06 6.92 -2.41
N SER A 265 2.13 5.96 -3.34
CA SER A 265 3.10 5.98 -4.42
C SER A 265 2.36 5.87 -5.75
N THR A 266 2.46 6.94 -6.53
CA THR A 266 2.14 6.94 -7.95
C THR A 266 3.40 6.54 -8.71
N GLY A 267 3.38 5.35 -9.30
CA GLY A 267 4.43 4.89 -10.19
C GLY A 267 3.93 4.93 -11.63
N THR A 268 4.60 5.69 -12.49
CA THR A 268 4.51 5.47 -13.95
C THR A 268 5.53 4.40 -14.33
N THR A 269 5.13 3.40 -15.10
CA THR A 269 6.03 2.41 -15.74
C THR A 269 5.27 1.88 -16.95
N GLN A 270 5.77 1.82 -18.19
CA GLN A 270 7.08 2.07 -18.81
C GLN A 270 6.83 2.40 -20.31
N GLU A 271 7.80 3.05 -20.99
CA GLU A 271 7.97 2.89 -22.46
C GLU A 271 8.32 1.45 -22.82
#